data_AF-A0A955S7F4-F1
#
_entry.id   AF-A0A955S7F4-F1
#
_cell.length_a   1.000
_cell.length_b   1.000
_cell.length_c   1.000
_cell.angle_alpha   90.00
_cell.angle_beta   90.00
_cell.angle_gamma   90.00
#
_symmetry.space_group_name_H-M   'P 1'
#
loop_
_entity.id
_entity.type
_entity.pdbx_description
1 polymer ?
#
loop_
_entity_poly.entity_id
_entity_poly.type
_entity_poly.pdbx_seq_one_letter_code
_entity_poly.pdbx_strand_id
1 'polypeptide(L)'
;KGWFDPDKIDLKMWDFQHPVIPTDHLSVEDVGRLGAWCMREYYSKPERIHRIFTSNYDEKVKLCVKDFMSNIAKWEANSRVGTSSQ
;
A
#
# COMPACT_ATOMS: atom_id res chain seq x y z
N LYS A 1 2.34 15.60 17.46
CA LYS A 1 2.97 16.84 16.96
C LYS A 1 4.49 16.69 17.00
N GLY A 2 5.19 16.80 15.85
CA GLY A 2 6.66 16.74 15.78
C GLY A 2 7.27 15.46 15.20
N TRP A 3 6.49 14.55 14.61
CA TRP A 3 7.01 13.30 14.03
C TRP A 3 7.41 13.42 12.56
N PHE A 4 7.15 14.57 11.95
CA PHE A 4 7.26 14.79 10.51
C PHE A 4 7.59 16.26 10.24
N ASP A 5 8.60 16.48 9.40
CA ASP A 5 9.03 17.79 8.92
C ASP A 5 8.70 17.85 7.42
N PRO A 6 7.63 18.57 7.02
CA PRO A 6 7.16 18.61 5.63
C PRO A 6 8.23 19.11 4.66
N ASP A 7 9.13 19.98 5.13
CA ASP A 7 10.15 20.63 4.31
C ASP A 7 11.40 19.75 4.13
N LYS A 8 11.47 18.59 4.82
CA LYS A 8 12.58 17.64 4.75
C LYS A 8 12.20 16.27 4.21
N ILE A 9 11.01 16.12 3.65
CA ILE A 9 10.60 14.85 3.03
C ILE A 9 11.46 14.62 1.78
N ASP A 10 12.29 13.59 1.82
CA ASP A 10 12.80 13.00 0.60
C ASP A 10 11.73 12.07 0.01
N LEU A 11 10.99 12.58 -0.99
CA LEU A 11 9.97 11.80 -1.69
C LEU A 11 10.55 10.57 -2.42
N LYS A 12 11.87 10.48 -2.60
CA LYS A 12 12.53 9.27 -3.14
C LYS A 12 12.69 8.16 -2.11
N MET A 13 12.73 8.51 -0.82
CA MET A 13 12.67 7.54 0.29
C MET A 13 11.24 7.11 0.62
N TRP A 14 10.26 7.72 -0.05
CA TRP A 14 8.85 7.39 0.13
C TRP A 14 8.56 6.02 -0.47
N ASP A 15 8.44 5.04 0.40
CA ASP A 15 8.18 3.66 0.04
C ASP A 15 6.67 3.40 -0.01
N PHE A 16 6.19 2.90 -1.15
CA PHE A 16 4.82 2.45 -1.33
C PHE A 16 4.41 1.37 -0.31
N GLN A 17 5.38 0.65 0.24
CA GLN A 17 5.19 -0.41 1.22
C GLN A 17 5.05 0.11 2.66
N HIS A 18 5.52 1.32 2.96
CA HIS A 18 5.47 1.93 4.29
C HIS A 18 4.89 3.36 4.25
N PRO A 19 3.65 3.57 3.78
CA PRO A 19 3.04 4.89 3.75
C PRO A 19 2.75 5.37 5.17
N VAL A 20 3.67 6.16 5.74
CA VAL A 20 3.43 6.89 6.98
C VAL A 20 2.81 8.23 6.61
N ILE A 21 1.48 8.34 6.73
CA ILE A 21 0.76 9.60 6.57
C ILE A 21 0.42 10.12 7.97
N PRO A 22 1.23 11.04 8.54
CA PRO A 22 0.88 11.69 9.78
C PRO A 22 -0.38 12.54 9.54
N THR A 23 -1.43 12.27 10.31
CA THR A 23 -2.71 12.97 10.22
C THR A 23 -3.29 13.16 11.61
N ASP A 24 -3.80 14.36 11.86
CA ASP A 24 -4.56 14.69 13.08
C ASP A 24 -6.07 14.42 12.89
N HIS A 25 -6.48 13.98 11.69
CA HIS A 25 -7.88 13.88 11.29
C HIS A 25 -8.42 12.44 11.22
N LEU A 26 -7.53 11.44 11.15
CA LEU A 26 -7.92 10.05 11.03
C LEU A 26 -7.36 9.24 12.20
N SER A 27 -8.17 8.32 12.70
CA SER A 27 -7.67 7.31 13.65
C SER A 27 -6.70 6.35 12.94
N VAL A 28 -5.90 5.62 13.72
CA VAL A 28 -5.00 4.58 13.18
C VAL A 28 -5.79 3.55 12.36
N GLU A 29 -6.99 3.19 12.81
CA GLU A 29 -7.85 2.25 12.10
C GLU A 29 -8.34 2.82 10.76
N ASP A 30 -8.75 4.09 10.73
CA ASP A 30 -9.18 4.75 9.49
C ASP A 30 -8.04 4.90 8.48
N VAL A 31 -6.81 5.15 8.96
CA VAL A 31 -5.61 5.11 8.11
C VAL A 31 -5.39 3.70 7.54
N GLY A 32 -5.57 2.65 8.34
CA GLY A 32 -5.49 1.26 7.88
C GLY A 32 -6.54 0.95 6.80
N ARG A 33 -7.79 1.36 7.00
CA ARG A 33 -8.89 1.19 6.03
C ARG A 33 -8.63 1.97 4.73
N LEU A 34 -8.13 3.20 4.84
CA LEU A 34 -7.76 4.03 3.70
C LEU A 34 -6.60 3.40 2.90
N GLY A 35 -5.56 2.92 3.59
CA GLY A 35 -4.44 2.22 2.95
C GLY A 35 -4.90 0.96 2.20
N ALA A 36 -5.75 0.15 2.82
CA ALA A 36 -6.33 -1.04 2.19
C ALA A 36 -7.15 -0.69 0.94
N TRP A 37 -7.99 0.36 1.03
CA TRP A 37 -8.77 0.87 -0.10
C TRP A 37 -7.85 1.34 -1.23
N CYS A 38 -6.84 2.16 -0.94
CA CYS A 38 -5.87 2.66 -1.91
C CYS A 38 -5.16 1.51 -2.64
N MET A 39 -4.71 0.48 -1.93
CA MET A 39 -4.06 -0.68 -2.55
C MET A 39 -5.03 -1.42 -3.48
N ARG A 40 -6.27 -1.69 -3.03
CA ARG A 40 -7.28 -2.35 -3.86
C ARG A 40 -7.56 -1.56 -5.14
N GLU A 41 -7.79 -0.25 -5.04
CA GLU A 41 -8.02 0.61 -6.21
C GLU A 41 -6.78 0.76 -7.09
N TYR A 42 -5.58 0.65 -6.51
CA TYR A 42 -4.35 0.70 -7.27
C TYR A 42 -4.15 -0.53 -8.13
N TYR A 43 -4.37 -1.73 -7.58
CA TYR A 43 -4.15 -3.01 -8.25
C TYR A 43 -5.38 -3.51 -9.04
N SER A 44 -6.55 -2.89 -8.91
CA SER A 44 -7.75 -3.25 -9.70
C SER A 44 -7.68 -2.87 -11.18
N LYS A 45 -6.68 -2.06 -11.57
CA LYS A 45 -6.53 -1.51 -12.92
C LYS A 45 -5.53 -2.33 -13.76
N PRO A 46 -5.98 -3.27 -14.61
CA PRO A 46 -5.08 -4.18 -15.34
C PRO A 46 -4.09 -3.44 -16.26
N GLU A 47 -4.47 -2.28 -16.81
CA GLU A 47 -3.60 -1.45 -17.63
C GLU A 47 -2.41 -0.88 -16.85
N ARG A 48 -2.58 -0.62 -15.55
CA ARG A 48 -1.50 -0.14 -14.67
C ARG A 48 -0.50 -1.26 -14.40
N ILE A 49 -1.01 -2.46 -14.13
CA ILE A 49 -0.19 -3.65 -13.91
C ILE A 49 0.60 -3.97 -15.18
N HIS A 50 -0.07 -3.97 -16.33
CA HIS A 50 0.58 -4.19 -17.62
C HIS A 50 1.74 -3.22 -17.83
N ARG A 51 1.53 -1.91 -17.59
CA ARG A 51 2.59 -0.90 -17.69
C ARG A 51 3.78 -1.20 -16.79
N ILE A 52 3.57 -1.64 -15.55
CA ILE A 52 4.68 -1.96 -14.63
C ILE A 52 5.54 -3.10 -15.20
N PHE A 53 4.91 -4.15 -15.72
CA PHE A 53 5.65 -5.31 -16.24
C PHE A 53 6.32 -5.05 -17.59
N THR A 54 5.72 -4.22 -18.46
CA THR A 54 6.26 -3.95 -19.81
C THR A 54 7.22 -2.76 -19.87
N SER A 55 7.25 -1.89 -18.86
CA SER A 55 8.15 -0.74 -18.81
C SER A 55 9.54 -1.09 -18.26
N ASN A 56 10.45 -0.12 -18.32
CA ASN A 56 11.81 -0.18 -17.80
C ASN A 56 11.90 -0.05 -16.26
N TYR A 57 10.93 -0.61 -15.53
CA TYR A 57 11.08 -0.76 -14.09
C TYR A 57 12.12 -1.83 -13.76
N ASP A 58 12.80 -1.67 -12.63
CA ASP A 58 13.70 -2.67 -12.09
C ASP A 58 12.95 -4.00 -11.87
N GLU A 59 13.60 -5.11 -12.16
CA GLU A 59 13.01 -6.45 -12.06
C GLU A 59 12.52 -6.76 -10.63
N LYS A 60 13.18 -6.20 -9.60
CA LYS A 60 12.74 -6.33 -8.20
C LYS A 60 11.38 -5.71 -7.96
N VAL A 61 11.07 -4.59 -8.61
CA VAL A 61 9.76 -3.93 -8.51
C VAL A 61 8.69 -4.82 -9.14
N LYS A 62 8.99 -5.41 -10.31
CA LYS A 62 8.08 -6.35 -10.99
C LYS A 62 7.80 -7.59 -10.13
N LEU A 63 8.83 -8.14 -9.49
CA LEU A 63 8.71 -9.27 -8.57
C LEU A 63 7.86 -8.92 -7.34
N CYS A 64 8.06 -7.75 -6.73
CA CYS A 64 7.23 -7.27 -5.61
C CYS A 64 5.75 -7.19 -6.01
N VAL A 65 5.45 -6.58 -7.16
CA VAL A 65 4.07 -6.47 -7.65
C VAL A 65 3.47 -7.84 -7.95
N LYS A 66 4.25 -8.75 -8.55
CA LYS A 66 3.80 -10.12 -8.82
C LYS A 66 3.47 -10.88 -7.53
N ASP A 67 4.35 -10.81 -6.54
CA ASP A 67 4.15 -11.47 -5.24
C ASP A 67 2.95 -10.88 -4.49
N PHE A 68 2.83 -9.55 -4.49
CA PHE A 68 1.70 -8.85 -3.88
C PHE A 68 0.36 -9.29 -4.50
N MET A 69 0.24 -9.27 -5.84
CA MET A 69 -0.97 -9.71 -6.53
C MET A 69 -1.29 -11.20 -6.27
N SER A 70 -0.27 -12.05 -6.17
CA SER A 70 -0.45 -13.49 -5.91
C SER A 70 -0.93 -13.76 -4.47
N ASN A 71 -0.60 -12.88 -3.53
CA ASN A 71 -0.93 -13.02 -2.11
C ASN A 71 -2.09 -12.13 -1.66
N ILE A 72 -2.61 -11.24 -2.51
CA ILE A 72 -3.67 -10.27 -2.14
C ILE A 72 -4.92 -10.98 -1.59
N ALA A 73 -5.31 -12.12 -2.17
CA ALA A 73 -6.44 -12.93 -1.71
C ALA A 73 -6.21 -13.54 -0.32
N LYS A 74 -4.96 -13.92 0.00
CA LYS A 74 -4.59 -14.40 1.34
C LYS A 74 -4.57 -13.28 2.36
N TRP A 75 -4.11 -12.10 1.96
CA TRP A 75 -4.11 -10.91 2.81
C TRP A 75 -5.54 -10.47 3.13
N GLU A 76 -6.43 -10.42 2.14
CA GLU A 76 -7.87 -10.14 2.34
C GLU A 76 -8.56 -11.19 3.22
N ALA A 77 -8.21 -12.47 3.07
CA ALA A 77 -8.74 -13.52 3.93
C ALA A 77 -8.29 -13.33 5.39
N ASN A 78 -7.00 -13.12 5.63
CA ASN A 78 -6.42 -12.99 6.97
C ASN A 78 -6.84 -11.70 7.69
N SER A 79 -7.04 -10.60 6.97
CA SER A 79 -7.50 -9.33 7.54
C SER A 79 -8.95 -9.36 8.00
N ARG A 80 -9.76 -10.33 7.56
CA ARG A 80 -11.14 -10.55 8.03
C ARG A 80 -11.24 -11.41 9.29
N VAL A 81 -10.24 -12.24 9.57
CA VAL A 81 -10.26 -13.19 10.71
C VAL A 81 -10.09 -12.49 12.07
N GLY A 82 -9.57 -11.25 12.09
CA GLY A 82 -9.45 -10.44 13.31
C GLY A 82 -10.76 -9.85 13.85
N THR A 83 -11.88 -9.97 13.13
CA THR A 83 -13.18 -9.38 13.51
C THR A 83 -14.17 -10.37 14.13
N SER A 84 -13.81 -11.64 14.28
CA SER A 84 -14.66 -12.68 14.88
C SER A 84 -14.05 -13.18 16.19
N SER A 85 -14.11 -12.35 17.22
CA SER A 85 -13.97 -12.75 18.62
C SER A 85 -14.78 -11.81 19.50
N GLN A 86 -16.09 -12.05 19.54
CA GLN A 86 -16.95 -11.87 20.71
C GLN A 86 -17.98 -13.00 20.70
#